data_AF-A0A0F9LS33-F1
#
_entry.id   AF-A0A0F9LS33-F1
#
_cell.length_a   1.000
_cell.length_b   1.000
_cell.length_c   1.000
_cell.angle_alpha   90.00
_cell.angle_beta   90.00
_cell.angle_gamma   90.00
#
_symmetry.space_group_name_H-M   'P 1'
#
loop_
_entity.id
_entity.type
_entity.pdbx_description
1 polymer ?
#
loop_
_entity_poly.entity_id
_entity_poly.type
_entity_poly.pdbx_seq_one_letter_code
_entity_poly.pdbx_strand_id
1 'polypeptide(L)'
;MSDQQLLEKINELKIRIREIVLDIQGIKGQLERSAISLEEFRTQKTVLEEELRNILQQIAEIKEKTEFKITPRAEKPSAQVKEEPVNIKEEHAQIKEEPPEVEVSTSELIDREIQIAGEAKDLMYYFQTEFIESVSNVKIYLSITLENHFIIGIEYSKYPERPILDIPSEVLELFNNDLLKLYTKIPLYLNWDEENPGRIYELTTEIETALIQVYNADINTILKKSVEFVDKEKDKLDTLTKAVKKCSMNKNYKQAIELCYSIIDLASELQDYDIVKTYTSKLNKFIKKSS
;
A
#
# COMPACT_ATOMS: atom_id res chain seq x y z
N MET A 1 28.99 14.18 -20.05
CA MET A 1 28.06 15.04 -19.31
C MET A 1 28.76 15.56 -18.09
N SER A 2 28.66 16.86 -17.84
CA SER A 2 29.00 17.46 -16.54
C SER A 2 27.92 17.13 -15.51
N ASP A 3 28.24 17.27 -14.22
CA ASP A 3 27.27 17.02 -13.13
C ASP A 3 26.05 17.94 -13.24
N GLN A 4 26.26 19.16 -13.73
CA GLN A 4 25.18 20.11 -14.01
C GLN A 4 24.21 19.60 -15.10
N GLN A 5 24.73 18.98 -16.18
CA GLN A 5 23.90 18.37 -17.22
C GLN A 5 23.15 17.13 -16.71
N LEU A 6 23.73 16.39 -15.77
CA LEU A 6 23.06 15.26 -15.13
C LEU A 6 21.93 15.72 -14.20
N LEU A 7 22.16 16.76 -13.42
CA LEU A 7 21.15 17.38 -12.57
C LEU A 7 19.99 17.94 -13.39
N GLU A 8 20.27 18.64 -14.49
CA GLU A 8 19.25 19.12 -15.43
C GLU A 8 18.41 17.95 -15.96
N LYS A 9 19.07 16.88 -16.42
CA LYS A 9 18.37 15.69 -16.92
C LYS A 9 17.52 15.01 -15.84
N ILE A 10 18.02 14.89 -14.60
CA ILE A 10 17.26 14.32 -13.48
C ILE A 10 16.05 15.21 -13.17
N ASN A 11 16.21 16.53 -13.18
CA ASN A 11 15.11 17.46 -12.96
C ASN A 11 14.04 17.37 -14.06
N GLU A 12 14.44 17.24 -15.34
CA GLU A 12 13.51 16.98 -16.44
C GLU A 12 12.72 15.68 -16.22
N LEU A 13 13.41 14.60 -15.84
CA LEU A 13 12.77 13.31 -15.53
C LEU A 13 11.83 13.42 -14.31
N LYS A 14 12.19 14.20 -13.28
CA LYS A 14 11.31 14.45 -12.11
C LYS A 14 10.07 15.24 -12.47
N ILE A 15 10.19 16.25 -13.33
CA ILE A 15 9.04 17.00 -13.84
C ILE A 15 8.12 16.03 -14.59
N ARG A 16 8.69 15.18 -15.45
CA ARG A 16 7.90 14.18 -16.19
C ARG A 16 7.23 13.16 -15.26
N ILE A 17 7.93 12.70 -14.21
CA ILE A 17 7.34 11.84 -13.16
C ILE A 17 6.13 12.54 -12.53
N ARG A 18 6.26 13.81 -12.14
CA ARG A 18 5.16 14.56 -11.52
C ARG A 18 3.98 14.70 -12.47
N GLU A 19 4.22 15.00 -13.75
CA GLU A 19 3.19 15.04 -14.77
C GLU A 19 2.46 13.71 -14.91
N ILE A 20 3.19 12.59 -15.00
CA ILE A 20 2.60 11.25 -15.08
C ILE A 20 1.74 10.94 -13.85
N VAL A 21 2.21 11.28 -12.64
CA VAL A 21 1.44 11.09 -11.41
C VAL A 21 0.14 11.91 -11.44
N LEU A 22 0.22 13.17 -11.89
CA LEU A 22 -0.96 14.03 -12.04
C LEU A 22 -1.91 13.52 -13.14
N ASP A 23 -1.38 12.98 -14.24
CA ASP A 23 -2.16 12.38 -15.32
C ASP A 23 -2.92 11.15 -14.81
N ILE A 24 -2.26 10.26 -14.04
CA ILE A 24 -2.89 9.09 -13.40
C ILE A 24 -4.02 9.52 -12.46
N GLN A 25 -3.80 10.56 -11.65
CA GLN A 25 -4.84 11.12 -10.78
C GLN A 25 -5.98 11.74 -11.58
N GLY A 26 -5.66 12.43 -12.68
CA GLY A 26 -6.61 13.03 -13.60
C GLY A 26 -7.55 11.99 -14.22
N ILE A 27 -7.00 10.88 -14.76
CA ILE A 27 -7.81 9.80 -15.34
C ILE A 27 -8.64 9.07 -14.28
N LYS A 28 -8.14 8.94 -13.04
CA LYS A 28 -8.92 8.40 -11.91
C LYS A 28 -10.12 9.30 -11.61
N GLY A 29 -9.92 10.61 -11.53
CA GLY A 29 -11.01 11.57 -11.35
C GLY A 29 -11.99 11.62 -12.53
N GLN A 30 -11.55 11.27 -13.75
CA GLN A 30 -12.46 11.08 -14.89
C GLN A 30 -13.31 9.81 -14.74
N LEU A 31 -12.71 8.69 -14.31
CA LEU A 31 -13.43 7.44 -14.03
C LEU A 31 -14.49 7.63 -12.93
N GLU A 32 -14.14 8.31 -11.84
CA GLU A 32 -15.06 8.60 -10.72
C GLU A 32 -16.27 9.45 -11.17
N ARG A 33 -16.05 10.35 -12.13
CA ARG A 33 -17.10 11.15 -12.77
C ARG A 33 -17.80 10.43 -13.92
N SER A 34 -17.48 9.16 -14.16
CA SER A 34 -17.99 8.35 -15.28
C SER A 34 -17.74 8.97 -16.65
N ALA A 35 -16.69 9.79 -16.79
CA ALA A 35 -16.31 10.44 -18.04
C ALA A 35 -15.55 9.50 -19.00
N ILE A 36 -14.94 8.44 -18.46
CA ILE A 36 -14.26 7.37 -19.21
C ILE A 36 -14.74 6.01 -18.72
N SER A 37 -14.60 4.98 -19.55
CA SER A 37 -14.91 3.60 -19.17
C SER A 37 -13.82 2.99 -18.27
N LEU A 38 -14.16 1.93 -17.54
CA LEU A 38 -13.18 1.18 -16.73
C LEU A 38 -12.06 0.56 -17.58
N GLU A 39 -12.39 0.09 -18.78
CA GLU A 39 -11.42 -0.52 -19.70
C GLU A 39 -10.44 0.53 -20.25
N GLU A 40 -10.96 1.71 -20.59
CA GLU A 40 -10.16 2.86 -21.02
C GLU A 40 -9.23 3.35 -19.91
N PHE A 41 -9.75 3.49 -18.69
CA PHE A 41 -8.94 3.82 -17.51
C PHE A 41 -7.80 2.82 -17.30
N ARG A 42 -8.08 1.51 -17.34
CA ARG A 42 -7.05 0.47 -17.16
C ARG A 42 -5.97 0.55 -18.22
N THR A 43 -6.35 0.78 -19.48
CA THR A 43 -5.41 0.89 -20.59
C THR A 43 -4.51 2.11 -20.43
N GLN A 44 -5.08 3.28 -20.19
CA GLN A 44 -4.32 4.52 -20.02
C GLN A 44 -3.41 4.46 -18.79
N LYS A 45 -3.94 3.95 -17.67
CA LYS A 45 -3.17 3.74 -16.44
C LYS A 45 -1.96 2.84 -16.68
N THR A 46 -2.14 1.71 -17.36
CA THR A 46 -1.04 0.77 -17.65
C THR A 46 0.06 1.44 -18.48
N VAL A 47 -0.29 2.23 -19.49
CA VAL A 47 0.68 2.97 -20.32
C VAL A 47 1.48 3.96 -19.49
N LEU A 48 0.81 4.74 -18.64
CA LEU A 48 1.45 5.73 -17.77
C LEU A 48 2.34 5.07 -16.70
N GLU A 49 1.93 3.94 -16.14
CA GLU A 49 2.73 3.17 -15.19
C GLU A 49 3.99 2.57 -15.85
N GLU A 50 3.89 2.10 -17.10
CA GLU A 50 5.03 1.61 -17.87
C GLU A 50 6.01 2.76 -18.18
N GLU A 51 5.50 3.93 -18.57
CA GLU A 51 6.32 5.14 -18.76
C GLU A 51 7.05 5.54 -17.46
N LEU A 52 6.33 5.53 -16.34
CA LEU A 52 6.91 5.81 -15.02
C LEU A 52 8.04 4.83 -14.68
N ARG A 53 7.82 3.52 -14.89
CA ARG A 53 8.85 2.48 -14.69
C ARG A 53 10.08 2.75 -15.56
N ASN A 54 9.88 3.10 -16.83
CA ASN A 54 10.96 3.41 -17.75
C ASN A 54 11.77 4.65 -17.32
N ILE A 55 11.11 5.69 -16.81
CA ILE A 55 11.79 6.89 -16.31
C ILE A 55 12.59 6.58 -15.04
N LEU A 56 12.01 5.83 -14.09
CA LEU A 56 12.71 5.40 -12.88
C LEU A 56 13.93 4.52 -13.23
N GLN A 57 13.80 3.65 -14.23
CA GLN A 57 14.92 2.86 -14.74
C GLN A 57 16.02 3.75 -15.36
N GLN A 58 15.66 4.79 -16.10
CA GLN A 58 16.63 5.76 -16.62
C GLN A 58 17.39 6.48 -15.50
N ILE A 59 16.71 6.86 -14.42
CA ILE A 59 17.36 7.48 -13.24
C ILE A 59 18.34 6.49 -12.59
N ALA A 60 17.95 5.21 -12.47
CA ALA A 60 18.82 4.16 -11.96
C ALA A 60 20.05 3.91 -12.86
N GLU A 61 19.91 3.95 -14.19
CA GLU A 61 21.04 3.83 -15.11
C GLU A 61 21.97 5.05 -15.07
N ILE A 62 21.43 6.24 -14.76
CA ILE A 62 22.26 7.43 -14.55
C ILE A 62 23.17 7.20 -13.34
N LYS A 63 22.65 6.61 -12.25
CA LYS A 63 23.43 6.21 -11.05
C LYS A 63 24.63 5.33 -11.40
N GLU A 64 24.40 4.24 -12.12
CA GLU A 64 25.49 3.31 -12.47
C GLU A 64 26.58 3.99 -13.30
N LYS A 65 26.20 4.95 -14.17
CA LYS A 65 27.13 5.71 -15.01
C LYS A 65 27.89 6.79 -14.23
N THR A 66 27.35 7.32 -13.14
CA THR A 66 28.04 8.27 -12.24
C THR A 66 28.97 7.56 -11.27
N GLU A 67 28.56 6.42 -10.70
CA GLU A 67 29.41 5.63 -9.78
C GLU A 67 30.70 5.14 -10.45
N PHE A 68 30.67 4.79 -11.74
CA PHE A 68 31.85 4.39 -12.51
C PHE A 68 32.89 5.51 -12.75
N LYS A 69 32.55 6.78 -12.50
CA LYS A 69 33.47 7.92 -12.70
C LYS A 69 34.15 8.41 -11.43
N ILE A 70 33.68 8.00 -10.26
CA ILE A 70 34.30 8.38 -8.98
C ILE A 70 35.41 7.36 -8.67
N THR A 71 36.55 7.54 -9.33
CA THR A 71 37.82 6.91 -8.91
C THR A 71 38.16 7.42 -7.49
N PRO A 72 38.69 6.61 -6.56
CA PRO A 72 38.82 7.01 -5.16
C PRO A 72 39.67 8.28 -5.06
N ARG A 73 39.05 9.37 -4.63
CA ARG A 73 39.74 10.62 -4.33
C ARG A 73 40.60 10.37 -3.09
N ALA A 74 41.91 10.33 -3.30
CA ALA A 74 42.93 10.14 -2.28
C ALA A 74 42.61 10.91 -1.00
N GLU A 75 42.66 10.19 0.12
CA GLU A 75 42.65 10.73 1.48
C GLU A 75 43.55 11.97 1.55
N LYS A 76 42.96 13.13 1.82
CA LYS A 76 43.74 14.31 2.20
C LYS A 76 44.14 14.14 3.67
N PRO A 77 45.40 14.40 4.03
CA PRO A 77 45.92 14.10 5.37
C PRO A 77 45.27 14.97 6.44
N SER A 78 44.95 14.30 7.55
CA SER A 78 44.59 14.86 8.85
C SER A 78 45.41 16.12 9.18
N ALA A 79 44.71 17.24 9.32
CA ALA A 79 45.29 18.47 9.84
C ALA A 79 45.59 18.26 11.33
N GLN A 80 46.88 18.30 11.68
CA GLN A 80 47.35 18.35 13.05
C GLN A 80 46.82 19.61 13.74
N VAL A 81 45.98 19.41 14.73
CA VAL A 81 45.59 20.43 15.71
C VAL A 81 46.81 20.73 16.56
N LYS A 82 47.40 21.92 16.38
CA LYS A 82 48.31 22.52 17.36
C LYS A 82 47.45 23.19 18.42
N GLU A 83 47.55 22.67 19.64
CA GLU A 83 47.06 23.33 20.85
C GLU A 83 47.93 24.56 21.15
N GLU A 84 47.29 25.73 21.25
CA GLU A 84 47.82 26.87 22.01
C GLU A 84 46.79 27.26 23.09
N PRO A 85 47.25 27.66 24.29
CA PRO A 85 46.39 27.83 25.45
C PRO A 85 45.58 29.14 25.40
N VAL A 86 44.30 28.97 25.72
CA VAL A 86 43.28 30.00 25.89
C VAL A 86 43.63 30.91 27.07
N ASN A 87 43.70 32.22 26.80
CA ASN A 87 43.70 33.27 27.82
C ASN A 87 42.34 33.99 27.76
N ILE A 88 41.49 33.75 28.76
CA ILE A 88 40.13 34.27 28.85
C ILE A 88 40.19 35.71 29.41
N LYS A 89 39.78 36.67 28.60
CA LYS A 89 39.21 37.93 29.09
C LYS A 89 37.89 38.18 28.38
N GLU A 90 36.85 38.24 29.19
CA GLU A 90 35.46 38.52 28.85
C GLU A 90 35.33 39.91 28.25
N GLU A 91 34.68 40.00 27.08
CA GLU A 91 33.96 41.20 26.67
C GLU A 91 32.72 40.80 25.86
N HIS A 92 31.59 41.33 26.29
CA HIS A 92 30.25 41.06 25.76
C HIS A 92 30.11 41.51 24.30
N ALA A 93 29.77 40.57 23.41
CA ALA A 93 29.15 40.88 22.13
C ALA A 93 28.01 39.88 21.86
N GLN A 94 26.77 40.38 21.91
CA GLN A 94 25.61 39.70 21.34
C GLN A 94 25.79 39.58 19.83
N ILE A 95 26.35 38.46 19.38
CA ILE A 95 26.28 38.05 17.99
C ILE A 95 25.01 37.23 17.86
N LYS A 96 24.04 37.80 17.15
CA LYS A 96 22.87 37.09 16.66
C LYS A 96 23.39 36.19 15.52
N GLU A 97 23.88 35.00 15.87
CA GLU A 97 24.23 33.98 14.90
C GLU A 97 22.93 33.52 14.21
N GLU A 98 22.71 34.03 13.00
CA GLU A 98 21.89 33.33 12.02
C GLU A 98 22.54 31.95 11.82
N PRO A 99 21.77 30.85 11.97
CA PRO A 99 22.31 29.52 11.74
C PRO A 99 22.86 29.46 10.30
N PRO A 100 24.06 28.90 10.10
CA PRO A 100 24.65 28.81 8.77
C PRO A 100 23.71 28.02 7.86
N GLU A 101 23.26 28.67 6.79
CA GLU A 101 22.55 28.03 5.69
C GLU A 101 23.55 27.06 5.04
N VAL A 102 23.43 25.78 5.39
CA VAL A 102 24.30 24.72 4.85
C VAL A 102 23.97 24.60 3.37
N GLU A 103 24.85 25.11 2.51
CA GLU A 103 24.79 24.90 1.06
C GLU A 103 24.95 23.40 0.78
N VAL A 104 23.83 22.68 0.65
CA VAL A 104 23.81 21.29 0.21
C VAL A 104 24.42 21.22 -1.19
N SER A 105 25.45 20.40 -1.37
CA SER A 105 26.12 20.31 -2.66
C SER A 105 25.18 19.71 -3.71
N THR A 106 25.32 20.14 -4.97
CA THR A 106 24.52 19.62 -6.08
C THR A 106 24.68 18.10 -6.27
N SER A 107 25.83 17.53 -5.88
CA SER A 107 26.05 16.08 -5.89
C SER A 107 25.17 15.36 -4.87
N GLU A 108 25.10 15.84 -3.63
CA GLU A 108 24.28 15.23 -2.57
C GLU A 108 22.79 15.24 -2.93
N LEU A 109 22.33 16.29 -3.60
CA LEU A 109 20.95 16.36 -4.10
C LEU A 109 20.70 15.31 -5.20
N ILE A 110 21.62 15.14 -6.16
CA ILE A 110 21.51 14.12 -7.20
C ILE A 110 21.44 12.72 -6.59
N ASP A 111 22.33 12.44 -5.65
CA ASP A 111 22.44 11.12 -5.03
C ASP A 111 21.17 10.78 -4.25
N ARG A 112 20.60 11.75 -3.52
CA ARG A 112 19.31 11.60 -2.84
C ARG A 112 18.16 11.30 -3.79
N GLU A 113 18.04 12.03 -4.90
CA GLU A 113 16.96 11.80 -5.88
C GLU A 113 17.07 10.42 -6.54
N ILE A 114 18.30 10.00 -6.83
CA ILE A 114 18.58 8.66 -7.34
C ILE A 114 18.15 7.59 -6.33
N GLN A 115 18.44 7.79 -5.04
CA GLN A 115 18.02 6.85 -3.99
C GLN A 115 16.50 6.77 -3.89
N ILE A 116 15.81 7.92 -3.85
CA ILE A 116 14.34 8.00 -3.82
C ILE A 116 13.71 7.27 -5.02
N ALA A 117 14.24 7.49 -6.23
CA ALA A 117 13.76 6.80 -7.43
C ALA A 117 14.00 5.29 -7.36
N GLY A 118 15.13 4.86 -6.79
CA GLY A 118 15.43 3.46 -6.51
C GLY A 118 14.39 2.82 -5.57
N GLU A 119 14.09 3.47 -4.44
CA GLU A 119 13.07 2.98 -3.51
C GLU A 119 11.67 2.91 -4.16
N ALA A 120 11.29 3.94 -4.93
CA ALA A 120 10.01 3.96 -5.64
C ALA A 120 9.88 2.80 -6.63
N LYS A 121 10.95 2.50 -7.38
CA LYS A 121 11.00 1.37 -8.31
C LYS A 121 10.81 0.04 -7.59
N ASP A 122 11.52 -0.16 -6.48
CA ASP A 122 11.43 -1.41 -5.71
C ASP A 122 10.02 -1.58 -5.11
N LEU A 123 9.42 -0.51 -4.58
CA LEU A 123 8.04 -0.54 -4.10
C LEU A 123 7.04 -0.93 -5.18
N MET A 124 7.14 -0.37 -6.39
CA MET A 124 6.28 -0.72 -7.54
C MET A 124 6.46 -2.17 -8.01
N TYR A 125 7.63 -2.77 -7.71
CA TYR A 125 7.91 -4.15 -8.06
C TYR A 125 7.26 -5.13 -7.07
N TYR A 126 7.36 -4.86 -5.77
CA TYR A 126 6.88 -5.76 -4.72
C TYR A 126 5.41 -5.54 -4.34
N PHE A 127 4.90 -4.32 -4.48
CA PHE A 127 3.59 -3.94 -3.95
C PHE A 127 2.73 -3.23 -5.00
N GLN A 128 1.42 -3.27 -4.76
CA GLN A 128 0.49 -2.38 -5.44
C GLN A 128 0.58 -1.00 -4.78
N THR A 129 0.96 0.02 -5.56
CA THR A 129 1.24 1.37 -5.08
C THR A 129 0.41 2.44 -5.80
N GLU A 130 0.12 3.54 -5.10
CA GLU A 130 -0.42 4.78 -5.67
C GLU A 130 0.41 5.97 -5.16
N PHE A 131 1.12 6.66 -6.06
CA PHE A 131 1.91 7.84 -5.70
C PHE A 131 1.04 9.10 -5.64
N ILE A 132 1.33 9.97 -4.68
CA ILE A 132 0.58 11.21 -4.40
C ILE A 132 1.50 12.39 -4.61
N GLU A 133 1.28 13.17 -5.67
CA GLU A 133 2.04 14.38 -6.04
C GLU A 133 3.53 14.17 -6.38
N SER A 134 4.18 13.17 -5.78
CA SER A 134 5.58 12.81 -5.95
C SER A 134 5.81 11.32 -5.73
N VAL A 135 6.92 10.79 -6.23
CA VAL A 135 7.31 9.39 -6.02
C VAL A 135 7.73 9.06 -4.59
N SER A 136 7.99 10.06 -3.75
CA SER A 136 8.37 9.87 -2.36
C SER A 136 7.20 9.90 -1.38
N ASN A 137 5.97 10.12 -1.87
CA ASN A 137 4.74 10.02 -1.09
C ASN A 137 3.85 8.96 -1.75
N VAL A 138 3.69 7.81 -1.09
CA VAL A 138 3.08 6.62 -1.68
C VAL A 138 2.04 6.02 -0.75
N LYS A 139 0.92 5.59 -1.32
CA LYS A 139 -0.06 4.70 -0.71
C LYS A 139 0.21 3.27 -1.15
N ILE A 140 0.36 2.36 -0.20
CA ILE A 140 0.64 0.96 -0.43
C ILE A 140 -0.59 0.14 -0.04
N TYR A 141 -1.05 -0.71 -0.95
CA TYR A 141 -2.19 -1.57 -0.76
C TYR A 141 -1.73 -2.94 -0.26
N LEU A 142 -1.97 -3.23 1.02
CA LEU A 142 -1.61 -4.49 1.67
C LEU A 142 -2.84 -5.39 1.81
N SER A 143 -2.73 -6.64 1.35
CA SER A 143 -3.81 -7.63 1.44
C SER A 143 -3.43 -8.71 2.45
N ILE A 144 -3.83 -8.50 3.70
CA ILE A 144 -3.40 -9.33 4.83
C ILE A 144 -4.20 -10.63 4.90
N THR A 145 -5.48 -10.57 4.55
CA THR A 145 -6.36 -11.74 4.38
C THR A 145 -7.25 -11.52 3.16
N LEU A 146 -8.12 -12.47 2.84
CA LEU A 146 -9.10 -12.33 1.76
C LEU A 146 -10.13 -11.21 1.99
N GLU A 147 -10.34 -10.79 3.24
CA GLU A 147 -11.36 -9.80 3.62
C GLU A 147 -10.75 -8.51 4.19
N ASN A 148 -9.51 -8.57 4.67
CA ASN A 148 -8.86 -7.45 5.35
C ASN A 148 -7.73 -6.90 4.48
N HIS A 149 -7.97 -5.71 3.95
CA HIS A 149 -7.05 -4.95 3.14
C HIS A 149 -6.79 -3.59 3.80
N PHE A 150 -5.55 -3.12 3.75
CA PHE A 150 -5.15 -1.85 4.33
C PHE A 150 -4.43 -1.00 3.30
N ILE A 151 -4.58 0.32 3.44
CA ILE A 151 -3.84 1.30 2.66
C ILE A 151 -2.94 2.04 3.63
N ILE A 152 -1.62 1.83 3.50
CA ILE A 152 -0.62 2.49 4.34
C ILE A 152 0.03 3.60 3.54
N GLY A 153 0.08 4.82 4.09
CA GLY A 153 0.85 5.90 3.49
C GLY A 153 2.28 5.89 3.99
N ILE A 154 3.24 6.10 3.10
CA ILE A 154 4.66 6.29 3.43
C ILE A 154 5.16 7.54 2.72
N GLU A 155 5.68 8.48 3.50
CA GLU A 155 6.42 9.64 3.00
C GLU A 155 7.91 9.48 3.32
N TYR A 156 8.72 9.35 2.27
CA TYR A 156 10.18 9.22 2.35
C TYR A 156 10.87 10.30 1.52
N SER A 157 10.26 11.49 1.45
CA SER A 157 10.81 12.66 0.75
C SER A 157 12.19 13.06 1.27
N LYS A 158 12.50 12.68 2.51
CA LYS A 158 13.77 12.94 3.20
C LYS A 158 14.75 11.78 3.26
N TYR A 159 14.53 10.70 2.51
CA TYR A 159 15.46 9.57 2.48
C TYR A 159 16.92 10.05 2.25
N PRO A 160 17.90 9.59 3.06
CA PRO A 160 17.85 8.44 3.96
C PRO A 160 17.29 8.68 5.38
N GLU A 161 16.78 9.88 5.70
CA GLU A 161 16.08 10.12 6.97
C GLU A 161 14.89 9.16 7.15
N ARG A 162 14.52 8.91 8.40
CA ARG A 162 13.41 8.02 8.75
C ARG A 162 12.12 8.45 8.05
N PRO A 163 11.41 7.53 7.37
CA PRO A 163 10.17 7.88 6.69
C PRO A 163 9.04 8.19 7.69
N ILE A 164 8.06 8.96 7.24
CA ILE A 164 6.83 9.23 7.98
C ILE A 164 5.80 8.19 7.54
N LEU A 165 5.20 7.50 8.51
CA LEU A 165 4.16 6.51 8.27
C LEU A 165 2.79 7.11 8.57
N ASP A 166 1.89 7.08 7.59
CA ASP A 166 0.47 7.37 7.74
C ASP A 166 -0.28 6.05 7.95
N ILE A 167 -0.53 5.73 9.22
CA ILE A 167 -1.17 4.48 9.64
C ILE A 167 -2.67 4.73 9.83
N PRO A 168 -3.55 4.04 9.08
CA PRO A 168 -4.99 4.21 9.22
C PRO A 168 -5.47 3.74 10.59
N SER A 169 -6.55 4.35 11.09
CA SER A 169 -7.14 4.04 12.40
C SER A 169 -7.48 2.57 12.58
N GLU A 170 -7.94 1.92 11.53
CA GLU A 170 -8.32 0.51 11.46
C GLU A 170 -7.12 -0.41 11.77
N VAL A 171 -5.91 0.00 11.37
CA VAL A 171 -4.69 -0.70 11.75
C VAL A 171 -4.38 -0.45 13.22
N LEU A 172 -4.50 0.79 13.70
CA LEU A 172 -4.23 1.12 15.10
C LEU A 172 -5.16 0.38 16.07
N GLU A 173 -6.42 0.17 15.70
CA GLU A 173 -7.38 -0.62 16.49
C GLU A 173 -6.87 -2.04 16.78
N LEU A 174 -6.20 -2.67 15.80
CA LEU A 174 -5.58 -3.99 15.97
C LEU A 174 -4.48 -4.00 17.04
N PHE A 175 -3.90 -2.83 17.34
CA PHE A 175 -2.87 -2.64 18.36
C PHE A 175 -3.42 -1.92 19.60
N ASN A 176 -4.74 -1.92 19.83
CA ASN A 176 -5.42 -1.22 20.94
C ASN A 176 -5.20 0.30 20.90
N ASN A 177 -5.22 0.89 19.72
CA ASN A 177 -5.00 2.32 19.48
C ASN A 177 -3.65 2.84 20.02
N ASP A 178 -2.64 1.98 20.03
CA ASP A 178 -1.30 2.28 20.53
C ASP A 178 -0.27 2.11 19.41
N LEU A 179 0.16 3.24 18.86
CA LEU A 179 1.13 3.30 17.77
C LEU A 179 2.49 2.72 18.18
N LEU A 180 2.88 2.84 19.46
CA LEU A 180 4.15 2.27 19.93
C LEU A 180 4.12 0.75 19.87
N LYS A 181 2.98 0.11 20.16
CA LYS A 181 2.85 -1.35 20.00
C LYS A 181 3.06 -1.79 18.57
N LEU A 182 2.53 -1.06 17.59
CA LEU A 182 2.81 -1.32 16.18
C LEU A 182 4.31 -1.17 15.89
N TYR A 183 4.94 -0.07 16.30
CA TYR A 183 6.35 0.17 16.03
C TYR A 183 7.29 -0.86 16.68
N THR A 184 6.94 -1.42 17.85
CA THR A 184 7.70 -2.54 18.43
C THR A 184 7.68 -3.82 17.60
N LYS A 185 6.76 -3.93 16.64
CA LYS A 185 6.68 -5.04 15.67
C LYS A 185 7.39 -4.75 14.35
N ILE A 186 7.96 -3.56 14.19
CA ILE A 186 8.65 -3.10 12.98
C ILE A 186 10.09 -2.69 13.38
N PRO A 187 11.00 -3.66 13.62
CA PRO A 187 12.35 -3.38 14.09
C PRO A 187 13.12 -2.38 13.22
N LEU A 188 12.92 -2.42 11.89
CA LEU A 188 13.59 -1.52 10.97
C LEU A 188 13.22 -0.05 11.21
N TYR A 189 11.94 0.20 11.51
CA TYR A 189 11.47 1.56 11.80
C TYR A 189 12.02 2.09 13.13
N LEU A 190 12.04 1.22 14.15
CA LEU A 190 12.49 1.59 15.50
C LEU A 190 14.00 1.91 15.51
N ASN A 191 14.78 1.08 14.83
CA ASN A 191 16.24 1.14 14.78
C ASN A 191 16.76 1.79 13.48
N TRP A 192 15.98 2.69 12.88
CA TRP A 192 16.36 3.36 11.64
C TRP A 192 17.68 4.10 11.80
N ASP A 193 18.65 3.77 10.94
CA ASP A 193 19.99 4.34 10.89
C ASP A 193 20.15 5.13 9.58
N GLU A 194 20.43 6.43 9.66
CA GLU A 194 20.57 7.28 8.47
C GLU A 194 21.89 7.05 7.73
N GLU A 195 22.91 6.50 8.40
CA GLU A 195 24.19 6.16 7.77
C GLU A 195 24.10 4.85 6.97
N ASN A 196 23.23 3.94 7.41
CA ASN A 196 22.91 2.68 6.75
C ASN A 196 21.40 2.45 6.71
N PRO A 197 20.66 3.25 5.91
CA PRO A 197 19.22 3.24 5.88
C PRO A 197 18.67 1.90 5.41
N GLY A 198 17.62 1.44 6.09
CA GLY A 198 16.80 0.34 5.62
C GLY A 198 16.14 0.65 4.28
N ARG A 199 15.79 -0.38 3.52
CA ARG A 199 15.02 -0.20 2.28
C ARG A 199 13.56 0.04 2.62
N ILE A 200 12.87 0.90 1.86
CA ILE A 200 11.46 1.23 2.12
C ILE A 200 10.54 0.01 1.85
N TYR A 201 10.90 -0.84 0.89
CA TYR A 201 10.15 -2.08 0.65
C TYR A 201 10.31 -3.10 1.79
N GLU A 202 11.47 -3.13 2.47
CA GLU A 202 11.69 -3.97 3.65
C GLU A 202 10.85 -3.48 4.83
N LEU A 203 10.82 -2.16 5.04
CA LEU A 203 9.94 -1.54 6.03
C LEU A 203 8.48 -1.90 5.78
N THR A 204 8.05 -1.84 4.52
CA THR A 204 6.70 -2.22 4.11
C THR A 204 6.41 -3.71 4.38
N THR A 205 7.40 -4.58 4.11
CA THR A 205 7.30 -6.03 4.39
C THR A 205 7.20 -6.32 5.88
N GLU A 206 7.91 -5.58 6.73
CA GLU A 206 7.78 -5.70 8.19
C GLU A 206 6.40 -5.25 8.68
N ILE A 207 5.86 -4.15 8.13
CA ILE A 207 4.48 -3.70 8.42
C ILE A 207 3.48 -4.80 8.04
N GLU A 208 3.58 -5.32 6.81
CA GLU A 208 2.73 -6.42 6.34
C GLU A 208 2.84 -7.65 7.25
N THR A 209 4.05 -8.04 7.63
CA THR A 209 4.31 -9.17 8.53
C THR A 209 3.68 -8.95 9.91
N ALA A 210 3.80 -7.74 10.47
CA ALA A 210 3.19 -7.41 11.76
C ALA A 210 1.66 -7.55 11.70
N LEU A 211 1.04 -7.07 10.62
CA LEU A 211 -0.40 -7.21 10.40
C LEU A 211 -0.79 -8.68 10.22
N ILE A 212 -0.07 -9.44 9.39
CA ILE A 212 -0.28 -10.88 9.21
C ILE A 212 -0.20 -11.62 10.55
N GLN A 213 0.75 -11.29 11.42
CA GLN A 213 0.88 -11.94 12.73
C GLN A 213 -0.31 -11.66 13.64
N VAL A 214 -0.83 -10.43 13.65
CA VAL A 214 -2.04 -10.10 14.42
C VAL A 214 -3.23 -10.91 13.92
N TYR A 215 -3.42 -11.01 12.60
CA TYR A 215 -4.50 -11.81 12.03
C TYR A 215 -4.28 -13.33 12.15
N ASN A 216 -3.04 -13.81 12.11
CA ASN A 216 -2.71 -15.22 12.29
C ASN A 216 -2.90 -15.67 13.75
N ALA A 217 -2.60 -14.80 14.73
CA ALA A 217 -3.03 -15.00 16.11
C ALA A 217 -4.56 -15.07 16.23
N ASP A 218 -5.27 -14.46 15.27
CA ASP A 218 -6.72 -14.40 15.16
C ASP A 218 -7.34 -15.47 14.24
N ILE A 219 -6.59 -16.49 13.77
CA ILE A 219 -7.14 -17.63 12.99
C ILE A 219 -8.32 -18.27 13.70
N ASN A 220 -8.27 -18.35 15.04
CA ASN A 220 -9.38 -18.87 15.83
C ASN A 220 -10.64 -18.01 15.71
N THR A 221 -10.50 -16.68 15.57
CA THR A 221 -11.61 -15.77 15.31
C THR A 221 -12.07 -15.84 13.87
N ILE A 222 -11.19 -16.04 12.90
CA ILE A 222 -11.57 -16.31 11.50
C ILE A 222 -12.40 -17.59 11.44
N LEU A 223 -11.91 -18.69 12.02
CA LEU A 223 -12.65 -19.96 12.11
C LEU A 223 -13.99 -19.77 12.83
N LYS A 224 -14.00 -19.00 13.93
CA LYS A 224 -15.23 -18.67 14.66
C LYS A 224 -16.23 -17.91 13.78
N LYS A 225 -15.78 -16.86 13.09
CA LYS A 225 -16.63 -16.05 12.17
C LYS A 225 -17.13 -16.89 10.99
N SER A 226 -16.30 -17.77 10.43
CA SER A 226 -16.71 -18.71 9.39
C SER A 226 -17.79 -19.67 9.88
N VAL A 227 -17.65 -20.20 11.10
CA VAL A 227 -18.69 -21.05 11.73
C VAL A 227 -19.96 -20.24 11.98
N GLU A 228 -19.87 -19.04 12.55
CA GLU A 228 -21.01 -18.14 12.79
C GLU A 228 -21.75 -17.78 11.48
N PHE A 229 -21.01 -17.53 10.39
CA PHE A 229 -21.58 -17.30 9.06
C PHE A 229 -22.34 -18.52 8.55
N VAL A 230 -21.73 -19.71 8.61
CA VAL A 230 -22.36 -20.97 8.18
C VAL A 230 -23.62 -21.26 9.01
N ASP A 231 -23.57 -21.05 10.31
CA ASP A 231 -24.73 -21.26 11.20
C ASP A 231 -25.87 -20.30 10.88
N LYS A 232 -25.56 -19.02 10.65
CA LYS A 232 -26.55 -18.01 10.23
C LYS A 232 -27.21 -18.36 8.90
N GLU A 233 -26.45 -18.80 7.91
CA GLU A 233 -27.00 -19.20 6.62
C GLU A 233 -27.80 -20.50 6.73
N LYS A 234 -27.43 -21.44 7.61
CA LYS A 234 -28.27 -22.61 7.94
C LYS A 234 -29.60 -22.21 8.59
N ASP A 235 -29.61 -21.27 9.52
CA ASP A 235 -30.85 -20.76 10.14
C ASP A 235 -31.80 -20.13 9.10
N LYS A 236 -31.22 -19.39 8.16
CA LYS A 236 -31.95 -18.81 7.03
C LYS A 236 -32.51 -19.91 6.11
N LEU A 237 -31.72 -20.93 5.80
CA LEU A 237 -32.15 -22.10 5.03
C LEU A 237 -33.33 -22.83 5.71
N ASP A 238 -33.27 -22.95 7.03
CA ASP A 238 -34.31 -23.55 7.86
C ASP A 238 -35.61 -22.74 7.84
N THR A 239 -35.49 -21.41 7.90
CA THR A 239 -36.59 -20.45 7.79
C THR A 239 -37.25 -20.53 6.41
N LEU A 240 -36.47 -20.52 5.33
CA LEU A 240 -36.96 -20.68 3.96
C LEU A 240 -37.66 -22.03 3.78
N THR A 241 -37.09 -23.11 4.32
CA THR A 241 -37.69 -24.45 4.31
C THR A 241 -39.07 -24.47 4.97
N LYS A 242 -39.22 -23.83 6.14
CA LYS A 242 -40.51 -23.68 6.83
C LYS A 242 -41.50 -22.87 6.00
N ALA A 243 -41.04 -21.79 5.35
CA ALA A 243 -41.87 -20.96 4.49
C ALA A 243 -42.40 -21.74 3.27
N VAL A 244 -41.55 -22.52 2.58
CA VAL A 244 -41.97 -23.38 1.46
C VAL A 244 -43.06 -24.36 1.90
N LYS A 245 -42.91 -25.01 3.06
CA LYS A 245 -43.92 -25.94 3.60
C LYS A 245 -45.26 -25.23 3.81
N LYS A 246 -45.25 -24.04 4.40
CA LYS A 246 -46.45 -23.21 4.63
C LYS A 246 -47.13 -22.80 3.31
N CYS A 247 -46.35 -22.30 2.34
CA CYS A 247 -46.88 -21.94 1.01
C CYS A 247 -47.49 -23.16 0.30
N SER A 248 -46.86 -24.33 0.41
CA SER A 248 -47.40 -25.58 -0.15
C SER A 248 -48.71 -26.02 0.50
N MET A 249 -48.86 -25.89 1.83
CA MET A 249 -50.11 -26.21 2.53
C MET A 249 -51.24 -25.28 2.10
N ASN A 250 -50.93 -24.01 1.89
CA ASN A 250 -51.88 -22.99 1.45
C ASN A 250 -52.11 -22.98 -0.07
N LYS A 251 -51.55 -23.95 -0.82
CA LYS A 251 -51.59 -24.03 -2.29
C LYS A 251 -51.08 -22.76 -3.01
N ASN A 252 -50.26 -21.94 -2.35
CA ASN A 252 -49.61 -20.78 -2.97
C ASN A 252 -48.34 -21.23 -3.68
N TYR A 253 -48.50 -21.91 -4.82
CA TYR A 253 -47.38 -22.54 -5.53
C TYR A 253 -46.42 -21.54 -6.17
N LYS A 254 -46.90 -20.35 -6.58
CA LYS A 254 -46.05 -19.30 -7.13
C LYS A 254 -44.99 -18.83 -6.13
N GLN A 255 -45.41 -18.51 -4.90
CA GLN A 255 -44.47 -18.12 -3.85
C GLN A 255 -43.57 -19.29 -3.41
N ALA A 256 -44.08 -20.52 -3.42
CA ALA A 256 -43.27 -21.70 -3.11
C ALA A 256 -42.14 -21.93 -4.13
N ILE A 257 -42.36 -21.59 -5.41
CA ILE A 257 -41.35 -21.67 -6.48
C ILE A 257 -40.20 -20.68 -6.22
N GLU A 258 -40.52 -19.41 -5.95
CA GLU A 258 -39.51 -18.37 -5.66
C GLU A 258 -38.65 -18.76 -4.44
N LEU A 259 -39.30 -19.22 -3.37
CA LEU A 259 -38.60 -19.68 -2.18
C LEU A 259 -37.72 -20.92 -2.45
N CYS A 260 -38.13 -21.84 -3.33
CA CYS A 260 -37.30 -22.98 -3.72
C CYS A 260 -36.02 -22.53 -4.46
N TYR A 261 -36.08 -21.51 -5.32
CA TYR A 261 -34.87 -20.96 -5.95
C TYR A 261 -33.91 -20.39 -4.92
N SER A 262 -34.41 -19.56 -3.99
CA SER A 262 -33.57 -19.01 -2.91
C SER A 262 -32.92 -20.10 -2.04
N ILE A 263 -33.61 -21.22 -1.80
CA ILE A 263 -33.04 -22.38 -1.10
C ILE A 263 -31.94 -23.06 -1.93
N ILE A 264 -32.15 -23.23 -3.24
CA ILE A 264 -31.17 -23.89 -4.12
C ILE A 264 -29.89 -23.04 -4.23
N ASP A 265 -30.03 -21.73 -4.42
CA ASP A 265 -28.88 -20.82 -4.51
C ASP A 265 -28.08 -20.86 -3.21
N LEU A 266 -28.76 -20.68 -2.08
CA LEU A 266 -28.12 -20.69 -0.76
C LEU A 266 -27.48 -22.05 -0.41
N ALA A 267 -28.16 -23.17 -0.71
CA ALA A 267 -27.61 -24.49 -0.48
C ALA A 267 -26.41 -24.79 -1.40
N SER A 268 -26.37 -24.22 -2.60
CA SER A 268 -25.23 -24.35 -3.51
C SER A 268 -24.01 -23.57 -2.99
N GLU A 269 -24.22 -22.36 -2.45
CA GLU A 269 -23.19 -21.57 -1.77
C GLU A 269 -22.61 -22.32 -0.55
N LEU A 270 -23.47 -22.99 0.22
CA LEU A 270 -23.08 -23.83 1.36
C LEU A 270 -22.55 -25.23 0.97
N GLN A 271 -22.54 -25.57 -0.33
CA GLN A 271 -22.17 -26.89 -0.86
C GLN A 271 -23.00 -28.07 -0.30
N ASP A 272 -24.26 -27.82 0.11
CA ASP A 272 -25.21 -28.86 0.54
C ASP A 272 -26.00 -29.40 -0.66
N TYR A 273 -25.37 -30.29 -1.41
CA TYR A 273 -25.92 -30.83 -2.66
C TYR A 273 -27.17 -31.71 -2.45
N ASP A 274 -27.35 -32.28 -1.26
CA ASP A 274 -28.55 -33.07 -0.94
C ASP A 274 -29.79 -32.18 -0.81
N ILE A 275 -29.64 -30.99 -0.21
CA ILE A 275 -30.70 -29.98 -0.17
C ILE A 275 -30.98 -29.45 -1.57
N VAL A 276 -29.95 -29.13 -2.36
CA VAL A 276 -30.10 -28.69 -3.76
C VAL A 276 -30.94 -29.70 -4.55
N LYS A 277 -30.59 -30.99 -4.51
CA LYS A 277 -31.31 -32.07 -5.20
C LYS A 277 -32.77 -32.20 -4.72
N THR A 278 -32.98 -32.14 -3.40
CA THR A 278 -34.30 -32.24 -2.78
C THR A 278 -35.22 -31.11 -3.22
N TYR A 279 -34.72 -29.87 -3.21
CA TYR A 279 -35.53 -28.70 -3.53
C TYR A 279 -35.69 -28.48 -5.02
N THR A 280 -34.74 -28.89 -5.86
CA THR A 280 -34.92 -28.97 -7.31
C THR A 280 -36.07 -29.92 -7.68
N SER A 281 -36.14 -31.07 -7.01
CA SER A 281 -37.24 -32.02 -7.21
C SER A 281 -38.60 -31.47 -6.75
N LYS A 282 -38.64 -30.70 -5.65
CA LYS A 282 -39.85 -30.02 -5.18
C LYS A 282 -40.29 -28.90 -6.11
N LEU A 283 -39.35 -28.08 -6.57
CA LEU A 283 -39.55 -27.00 -7.54
C LEU A 283 -40.27 -27.53 -8.78
N ASN A 284 -39.75 -28.61 -9.38
CA ASN A 284 -40.38 -29.27 -10.53
C ASN A 284 -41.82 -29.74 -10.25
N LYS A 285 -42.11 -30.21 -9.03
CA LYS A 285 -43.47 -30.59 -8.62
C LYS A 285 -44.39 -29.38 -8.48
N PHE A 286 -43.90 -28.26 -7.96
CA PHE A 286 -44.69 -27.04 -7.82
C PHE A 286 -44.98 -26.37 -9.17
N ILE A 287 -44.01 -26.35 -10.09
CA ILE A 287 -44.21 -25.85 -11.46
C ILE A 287 -45.35 -26.62 -12.13
N LYS A 288 -45.34 -27.95 -12.08
CA LYS A 288 -46.41 -28.80 -12.64
C LYS A 288 -47.79 -28.57 -12.02
N LYS A 289 -47.87 -28.10 -10.78
CA LYS A 289 -49.13 -27.81 -10.07
C LYS A 289 -49.60 -26.37 -10.28
N SER A 290 -48.72 -25.50 -10.76
CA SER A 290 -49.01 -24.09 -11.03
C SER A 290 -49.36 -23.83 -12.50
N SER A 291 -49.02 -24.76 -13.39
CA SER A 291 -49.53 -24.85 -14.77
C SER A 291 -50.96 -25.38 -14.79
#